data_AF-A0A0H0H5G2-F1
#
_entry.id   AF-A0A0H0H5G2-F1
#
_cell.length_a   1.000
_cell.length_b   1.000
_cell.length_c   1.000
_cell.angle_alpha   90.00
_cell.angle_beta   90.00
_cell.angle_gamma   90.00
#
_symmetry.space_group_name_H-M   'P 1'
#
loop_
_entity.id
_entity.type
_entity.pdbx_description
1 polymer ?
#
loop_
_entity_poly.entity_id
_entity_poly.type
_entity_poly.pdbx_seq_one_letter_code
_entity_poly.pdbx_strand_id
1 'polypeptide(L)'
;MSYSVMFALLLLTPLLFSLLCFACRKRGLSATCTVTVLHSLGITLLLILALWVVQTAADAGEIFAAGLWLHIDGLGGLFLAILGVIGFLTGVYSIGYMRHEVAHGELSPVTLCDYYGFFHLF
;
A
#
# COMPACT_ATOMS: atom_id res chain seq x y z
N MET A 1 20.70 6.27 2.71
CA MET A 1 20.28 4.89 2.37
C MET A 1 20.52 4.69 0.88
N SER A 2 20.88 3.49 0.41
CA SER A 2 21.06 3.29 -1.04
C SER A 2 19.72 3.27 -1.78
N TYR A 3 19.69 3.72 -3.04
CA TYR A 3 18.46 3.73 -3.84
C TYR A 3 17.88 2.33 -4.02
N SER A 4 18.71 1.29 -4.12
CA SER A 4 18.24 -0.10 -4.17
C SER A 4 17.40 -0.50 -2.96
N VAL A 5 17.81 -0.10 -1.76
CA VAL A 5 17.03 -0.38 -0.53
C VAL A 5 15.73 0.42 -0.56
N MET A 6 15.74 1.64 -1.10
CA MET A 6 14.58 2.51 -1.14
C MET A 6 13.49 1.95 -2.04
N PHE A 7 13.87 1.52 -3.25
CA PHE A 7 12.96 0.82 -4.14
C PHE A 7 12.50 -0.51 -3.57
N ALA A 8 13.39 -1.27 -2.92
CA ALA A 8 12.99 -2.52 -2.27
C ALA A 8 11.91 -2.27 -1.20
N LEU A 9 12.06 -1.24 -0.37
CA LEU A 9 11.02 -0.87 0.60
C LEU A 9 9.70 -0.48 -0.09
N LEU A 10 9.76 0.36 -1.13
CA LEU A 10 8.58 0.80 -1.88
C LEU A 10 7.81 -0.38 -2.48
N LEU A 11 8.51 -1.35 -3.07
CA LEU A 11 7.91 -2.49 -3.77
C LEU A 11 7.52 -3.65 -2.85
N LEU A 12 8.30 -3.91 -1.78
CA LEU A 12 8.04 -5.03 -0.87
C LEU A 12 6.99 -4.70 0.20
N THR A 13 6.80 -3.42 0.55
CA THR A 13 5.77 -2.99 1.49
C THR A 13 4.36 -3.44 1.08
N PRO A 14 3.85 -3.12 -0.12
CA PRO A 14 2.53 -3.57 -0.55
C PRO A 14 2.42 -5.10 -0.57
N LEU A 15 3.46 -5.80 -1.04
CA LEU A 15 3.49 -7.26 -1.04
C LEU A 15 3.39 -7.85 0.38
N LEU A 16 4.14 -7.31 1.34
CA LEU A 16 4.13 -7.75 2.73
C LEU A 16 2.75 -7.54 3.35
N PHE A 17 2.17 -6.33 3.22
CA PHE A 17 0.85 -6.04 3.77
C PHE A 17 -0.25 -6.87 3.12
N SER A 18 -0.16 -7.13 1.81
CA SER A 18 -1.07 -8.04 1.11
C SER A 18 -1.05 -9.45 1.72
N LEU A 19 0.13 -10.03 1.92
CA LEU A 19 0.29 -11.36 2.53
C LEU A 19 -0.23 -11.40 3.97
N LEU A 20 0.00 -10.34 4.75
CA LEU A 20 -0.51 -10.22 6.12
C LEU A 20 -2.05 -10.13 6.14
N CYS A 21 -2.64 -9.38 5.22
CA CYS A 21 -4.10 -9.31 5.05
C CYS A 21 -4.68 -10.69 4.69
N PHE A 22 -4.13 -11.40 3.71
CA PHE A 22 -4.58 -12.75 3.36
C PHE A 22 -4.41 -13.75 4.51
N ALA A 23 -3.36 -13.61 5.33
CA ALA A 23 -3.15 -14.45 6.51
C ALA A 23 -4.22 -14.22 7.59
N CYS A 24 -4.81 -13.02 7.68
CA CYS A 24 -5.88 -12.70 8.63
C CYS A 24 -7.15 -13.53 8.41
N ARG A 25 -7.36 -14.12 7.23
CA ARG A 25 -8.47 -15.06 6.97
C ARG A 25 -8.54 -16.20 7.98
N LYS A 26 -7.39 -16.64 8.52
CA LYS A 26 -7.30 -17.70 9.54
C LYS A 26 -7.99 -17.32 10.86
N ARG A 27 -8.27 -16.03 11.09
CA ARG A 27 -8.99 -15.53 12.27
C ARG A 27 -10.52 -15.55 12.10
N GLY A 28 -11.03 -15.93 10.92
CA GLY A 28 -12.47 -16.05 10.66
C GLY A 28 -13.23 -14.76 10.95
N LEU A 29 -14.34 -14.88 11.70
CA LEU A 29 -15.23 -13.76 12.02
C LEU A 29 -14.57 -12.64 12.85
N SER A 30 -13.46 -12.92 13.53
CA SER A 30 -12.74 -11.95 14.36
C SER A 30 -11.65 -11.19 13.59
N ALA A 31 -11.54 -11.37 12.28
CA ALA A 31 -10.48 -10.77 11.47
C ALA A 31 -10.62 -9.26 11.24
N THR A 32 -11.86 -8.72 11.28
CA THR A 32 -12.20 -7.36 10.84
C THR A 32 -11.31 -6.26 11.44
N CYS A 33 -11.13 -6.27 12.76
CA CYS A 33 -10.30 -5.27 13.44
C CYS A 33 -8.83 -5.39 13.02
N THR A 34 -8.27 -6.61 13.07
CA THR A 34 -6.86 -6.86 12.75
C THR A 34 -6.53 -6.48 11.30
N VAL A 35 -7.36 -6.90 10.34
CA VAL A 35 -7.11 -6.62 8.92
C VAL A 35 -7.26 -5.13 8.60
N THR A 36 -8.17 -4.42 9.26
CA THR A 36 -8.35 -2.96 9.09
C THR A 36 -7.16 -2.17 9.64
N VAL A 37 -6.59 -2.59 10.78
CA VAL A 37 -5.37 -1.99 11.33
C VAL A 37 -4.19 -2.22 10.39
N LEU A 38 -4.01 -3.44 9.91
CA LEU A 38 -2.95 -3.75 8.94
C LEU A 38 -3.08 -2.91 7.67
N HIS A 39 -4.29 -2.83 7.11
CA HIS A 39 -4.54 -2.02 5.92
C HIS A 39 -4.21 -0.54 6.15
N SER A 40 -4.69 0.04 7.26
CA SER A 40 -4.40 1.43 7.65
C SER A 40 -2.88 1.70 7.75
N LEU A 41 -2.14 0.80 8.40
CA LEU A 41 -0.69 0.91 8.53
C LEU A 41 0.00 0.78 7.17
N GLY A 42 -0.45 -0.16 6.33
CA GLY A 42 0.12 -0.42 5.01
C GLY A 42 -0.01 0.77 4.06
N ILE A 43 -1.22 1.35 3.94
CA ILE A 43 -1.45 2.50 3.06
C ILE A 43 -0.71 3.74 3.55
N THR A 44 -0.62 3.93 4.87
CA THR A 44 0.11 5.06 5.46
C THR A 44 1.61 4.94 5.22
N LEU A 45 2.18 3.74 5.44
CA LEU A 45 3.60 3.50 5.19
C LEU A 45 3.92 3.65 3.71
N LEU A 46 3.08 3.11 2.82
CA LEU A 46 3.28 3.22 1.38
C LEU A 46 3.25 4.69 0.91
N LEU A 47 2.33 5.51 1.43
CA LEU A 47 2.32 6.95 1.18
C LEU A 47 3.64 7.62 1.59
N ILE A 48 4.12 7.34 2.80
CA ILE A 48 5.39 7.89 3.31
C ILE A 48 6.55 7.50 2.40
N LEU A 49 6.63 6.22 2.01
CA LEU A 49 7.69 5.73 1.12
C LEU A 49 7.61 6.34 -0.27
N ALA A 50 6.40 6.47 -0.84
CA ALA A 50 6.19 7.09 -2.15
C ALA A 50 6.65 8.55 -2.14
N LEU A 51 6.19 9.35 -1.17
CA LEU A 51 6.59 10.75 -1.06
C LEU A 51 8.08 10.92 -0.78
N TRP A 52 8.68 10.01 -0.02
CA TRP A 52 10.11 10.03 0.23
C TRP A 52 10.94 9.74 -1.02
N VAL A 53 10.53 8.78 -1.85
CA VAL A 53 11.16 8.50 -3.15
C VAL A 53 11.05 9.71 -4.06
N VAL A 54 9.87 10.33 -4.12
CA VAL A 54 9.63 11.54 -4.93
C VAL A 54 10.52 12.69 -4.50
N GLN A 55 10.61 12.97 -3.20
CA GLN A 55 11.50 14.01 -2.67
C GLN A 55 12.97 13.71 -3.01
N THR A 56 13.40 12.46 -2.84
CA THR A 56 14.78 12.04 -3.15
C THR A 56 15.10 12.23 -4.63
N ALA A 57 14.17 11.90 -5.52
CA ALA A 57 14.33 12.12 -6.96
C ALA A 57 14.34 13.61 -7.31
N ALA A 58 13.52 14.44 -6.66
CA ALA A 58 13.52 15.88 -6.86
C ALA A 58 14.85 16.53 -6.46
N ASP A 59 15.48 16.07 -5.37
CA ASP A 59 16.77 16.57 -4.91
C ASP A 59 17.94 16.08 -5.79
N ALA A 60 17.88 14.84 -6.29
CA ALA A 60 18.94 14.23 -7.10
C ALA A 60 18.80 14.51 -8.60
N GLY A 61 17.66 15.03 -9.06
CA GLY A 61 17.28 15.15 -10.47
C GLY A 61 16.74 13.84 -11.05
N GLU A 62 17.46 12.74 -10.84
CA GLU A 62 17.03 11.39 -11.20
C GLU A 62 17.67 10.34 -10.29
N ILE A 63 17.00 9.22 -10.09
CA ILE A 63 17.53 8.09 -9.31
C ILE A 63 17.56 6.82 -10.15
N PHE A 64 18.64 6.05 -10.00
CA PHE A 64 18.79 4.73 -10.62
C PHE A 64 19.17 3.69 -9.58
N ALA A 65 18.67 2.46 -9.75
CA ALA A 65 19.05 1.32 -8.92
C ALA A 65 19.02 0.01 -9.73
N ALA A 66 19.53 -1.07 -9.11
CA ALA A 66 19.54 -2.41 -9.67
C ALA A 66 20.14 -2.49 -11.09
N GLY A 67 21.26 -1.80 -11.34
CA GLY A 67 21.91 -1.81 -12.65
C GLY A 67 21.08 -1.15 -13.74
N LEU A 68 20.46 0.00 -13.45
CA LEU A 68 19.59 0.78 -14.34
C LEU A 68 18.21 0.17 -14.63
N TRP A 69 17.84 -0.92 -13.96
CA TRP A 69 16.49 -1.51 -14.10
C TRP A 69 15.40 -0.70 -13.43
N LEU A 70 15.75 0.01 -12.35
CA LEU A 70 14.83 0.85 -11.60
C LEU A 70 15.26 2.30 -11.75
N HIS A 71 14.33 3.13 -12.19
CA HIS A 71 14.57 4.53 -12.49
C HIS A 71 13.36 5.38 -12.12
N ILE A 72 13.60 6.54 -11.53
CA ILE A 72 12.60 7.58 -11.32
C ILE A 72 13.22 8.91 -11.73
N ASP A 73 12.62 9.53 -12.74
CA ASP A 73 12.83 10.91 -13.17
C ASP A 73 11.66 11.79 -12.70
N GLY A 74 11.59 13.04 -13.17
CA GLY A 74 10.49 13.96 -12.83
C GLY A 74 9.10 13.43 -13.22
N LEU A 75 8.97 12.72 -14.34
CA LEU A 75 7.69 12.18 -14.78
C LEU A 75 7.27 10.96 -13.94
N GLY A 76 8.21 10.02 -13.72
CA GLY A 76 8.00 8.88 -12.82
C GLY A 76 7.68 9.32 -11.39
N GLY A 77 8.32 10.39 -10.92
CA GLY A 77 8.05 11.01 -9.62
C GLY A 77 6.63 11.58 -9.54
N LEU A 78 6.16 12.27 -10.60
CA LEU A 78 4.79 12.77 -10.67
C LEU A 78 3.76 11.63 -10.59
N PHE A 79 3.94 10.55 -11.37
CA PHE A 79 3.06 9.39 -11.31
C PHE A 79 3.08 8.72 -9.94
N LEU A 80 4.25 8.54 -9.35
CA LEU A 80 4.39 7.95 -8.02
C LEU A 80 3.70 8.78 -6.94
N ALA A 81 3.80 10.12 -7.01
CA ALA A 81 3.11 11.01 -6.09
C ALA A 81 1.59 10.88 -6.20
N ILE A 82 1.05 10.88 -7.43
CA ILE A 82 -0.38 10.74 -7.68
C ILE A 82 -0.87 9.37 -7.17
N LEU A 83 -0.18 8.29 -7.53
CA LEU A 83 -0.55 6.94 -7.11
C LEU A 83 -0.48 6.80 -5.59
N GLY A 84 0.56 7.32 -4.93
CA GLY A 84 0.70 7.29 -3.48
C GLY A 84 -0.44 8.03 -2.77
N VAL A 85 -0.77 9.26 -3.21
CA VAL A 85 -1.83 10.07 -2.60
C VAL A 85 -3.22 9.49 -2.87
N ILE A 86 -3.52 9.15 -4.12
CA ILE A 86 -4.84 8.62 -4.49
C ILE A 86 -5.04 7.22 -3.89
N GLY A 87 -4.01 6.36 -3.91
CA GLY A 87 -4.04 5.05 -3.26
C GLY A 87 -4.31 5.17 -1.75
N PHE A 88 -3.68 6.14 -1.09
CA PHE A 88 -3.96 6.41 0.32
C PHE A 88 -5.40 6.88 0.57
N LEU A 89 -5.88 7.87 -0.19
CA LEU A 89 -7.24 8.42 -0.02
C LEU A 89 -8.32 7.37 -0.29
N THR A 90 -8.17 6.60 -1.37
CA THR A 90 -9.08 5.50 -1.70
C THR A 90 -9.01 4.38 -0.65
N GLY A 91 -7.83 4.10 -0.11
CA GLY A 91 -7.65 3.16 1.01
C GLY A 91 -8.38 3.61 2.27
N VAL A 92 -8.20 4.87 2.69
CA VAL A 92 -8.92 5.45 3.83
C VAL A 92 -10.43 5.42 3.62
N TYR A 93 -10.90 5.80 2.43
CA TYR A 93 -12.32 5.74 2.08
C TYR A 93 -12.86 4.31 2.18
N SER A 94 -12.11 3.33 1.68
CA SER A 94 -12.51 1.93 1.67
C SER A 94 -12.74 1.36 3.07
N ILE A 95 -12.06 1.87 4.10
CA ILE A 95 -12.26 1.44 5.49
C ILE A 95 -13.68 1.71 5.96
N GLY A 96 -14.19 2.92 5.71
CA GLY A 96 -15.55 3.30 6.10
C GLY A 96 -16.59 2.50 5.31
N TYR A 97 -16.39 2.40 3.99
CA TYR A 97 -17.29 1.71 3.08
C TYR A 97 -17.36 0.21 3.37
N MET A 98 -16.23 -0.49 3.42
CA MET A 98 -16.19 -1.94 3.69
C MET A 98 -16.69 -2.29 5.09
N ARG A 99 -16.46 -1.43 6.10
CA ARG A 99 -17.05 -1.63 7.43
C ARG A 99 -18.58 -1.60 7.38
N HIS A 100 -19.16 -0.73 6.55
CA HIS A 100 -20.60 -0.66 6.34
C HIS A 100 -21.12 -1.96 5.69
N GLU A 101 -20.46 -2.46 4.65
CA GLU A 101 -20.81 -3.71 3.97
C GLU A 101 -20.76 -4.92 4.91
N VAL A 102 -19.72 -5.00 5.75
CA VAL A 102 -19.60 -6.07 6.75
C VAL A 102 -20.69 -5.98 7.81
N ALA A 103 -21.04 -4.77 8.26
CA ALA A 103 -22.08 -4.57 9.28
C ALA A 103 -23.49 -4.95 8.77
N HIS A 104 -23.74 -4.82 7.46
CA HIS A 104 -25.01 -5.20 6.83
C HIS A 104 -25.03 -6.65 6.32
N GLY A 105 -23.91 -7.38 6.44
CA GLY A 105 -23.82 -8.78 6.04
C GLY A 105 -23.63 -9.01 4.54
N GLU A 106 -23.47 -7.94 3.75
CA GLU A 106 -23.17 -8.00 2.31
C GLU A 106 -21.77 -8.56 2.04
N LEU A 107 -20.86 -8.43 3.01
CA LEU A 107 -19.48 -8.88 2.90
C LEU A 107 -19.01 -9.59 4.18
N SER A 108 -18.35 -10.73 4.03
CA SER A 108 -17.83 -11.49 5.19
C SER A 108 -16.48 -10.95 5.68
N PRO A 109 -16.13 -11.08 6.98
CA PRO A 109 -14.79 -10.73 7.47
C PRO A 109 -13.63 -11.42 6.74
N VAL A 110 -13.86 -12.60 6.16
CA VAL A 110 -12.87 -13.33 5.36
C VAL A 110 -12.69 -12.65 4.01
N THR A 111 -13.79 -12.29 3.34
CA THR A 111 -13.77 -11.54 2.07
C THR A 111 -13.12 -10.16 2.25
N LEU A 112 -13.26 -9.55 3.43
CA LEU A 112 -12.59 -8.28 3.75
C LEU A 112 -11.07 -8.42 3.75
N CYS A 113 -10.57 -9.56 4.24
CA CYS A 113 -9.14 -9.89 4.18
C CYS A 113 -8.64 -10.01 2.73
N ASP A 114 -9.46 -10.59 1.85
CA ASP A 114 -9.14 -10.66 0.43
C ASP A 114 -9.15 -9.28 -0.23
N TYR A 115 -10.17 -8.48 0.06
CA TYR A 115 -10.28 -7.11 -0.45
C TYR A 115 -9.05 -6.28 -0.11
N TYR A 116 -8.66 -6.17 1.18
CA TYR A 116 -7.47 -5.41 1.55
C TYR A 116 -6.18 -6.06 1.05
N GLY A 117 -6.14 -7.39 0.96
CA GLY A 117 -5.00 -8.10 0.38
C GLY A 117 -4.77 -7.72 -1.09
N PHE A 118 -5.83 -7.69 -1.90
CA PHE A 118 -5.76 -7.26 -3.29
C PHE A 118 -5.59 -5.75 -3.44
N PHE A 119 -6.15 -4.95 -2.53
CA PHE A 119 -5.96 -3.50 -2.54
C PHE A 119 -4.47 -3.15 -2.51
N HIS A 120 -3.67 -3.85 -1.70
CA HIS A 120 -2.24 -3.61 -1.63
C HIS A 120 -1.47 -4.10 -2.87
N LEU A 121 -2.03 -4.98 -3.70
CA LEU A 121 -1.36 -5.47 -4.91
C LEU A 121 -1.66 -4.62 -6.16
N PHE A 122 -2.61 -3.70 -6.06
CA PHE A 122 -2.95 -2.75 -7.10
C PHE A 122 -2.12 -1.47 -6.93
#